data_AF-A0A1H5VEA4-F1
#
_entry.id   AF-A0A1H5VEA4-F1
#
_cell.length_a   1.000
_cell.length_b   1.000
_cell.length_c   1.000
_cell.angle_alpha   90.00
_cell.angle_beta   90.00
_cell.angle_gamma   90.00
#
_symmetry.space_group_name_H-M   'P 1'
#
loop_
_entity.id
_entity.type
_entity.pdbx_description
1 polymer ?
#
loop_
_entity_poly.entity_id
_entity_poly.type
_entity_poly.pdbx_seq_one_letter_code
_entity_poly.pdbx_strand_id
1 'polypeptide(L)'
;MKKVLIAAAASSVLLLAGCASGPDEATTAKLDDLSNQVSQLSADVQSLKGEVQESNKNAMAAQEEAARANERIDNIAQSYTK
;
A
#
# COMPACT_ATOMS: atom_id res chain seq x y z
N MET A 1 9.87 0.15 15.15
CA MET A 1 10.02 1.61 15.34
C MET A 1 9.51 2.49 14.18
N LYS A 2 8.90 1.95 13.10
CA LYS A 2 8.32 2.77 12.00
C LYS A 2 6.80 3.06 12.12
N LYS A 3 6.08 2.34 12.98
CA LYS A 3 4.61 2.47 13.14
C LYS A 3 4.19 3.65 14.03
N VAL A 4 5.11 4.16 14.85
CA VAL A 4 4.82 5.21 15.85
C VAL A 4 4.83 6.61 15.20
N LEU A 5 5.58 6.78 14.11
CA LEU A 5 5.71 8.07 13.42
C LEU A 5 4.46 8.48 12.64
N ILE A 6 3.66 7.50 12.17
CA ILE A 6 2.41 7.78 11.45
C ILE A 6 1.27 8.14 12.43
N ALA A 7 1.33 7.64 13.67
CA ALA A 7 0.32 7.93 14.70
C ALA A 7 0.49 9.32 15.36
N ALA A 8 1.68 9.93 15.27
CA ALA A 8 2.00 11.19 15.94
C ALA A 8 1.60 12.45 15.12
N ALA A 9 1.25 12.31 13.85
CA ALA A 9 0.86 13.45 13.01
C ALA A 9 -0.59 13.91 13.22
N ALA A 10 -1.42 13.14 13.93
CA ALA A 10 -2.85 13.42 14.07
C ALA A 10 -3.27 14.11 15.39
N SER A 11 -2.37 14.29 16.36
CA SER A 11 -2.77 14.62 17.75
C SER A 11 -2.34 15.99 18.27
N SER A 12 -1.71 16.87 17.48
CA SER A 12 -1.12 18.11 18.00
C SER A 12 -1.95 19.40 17.81
N VAL A 13 -3.16 19.37 17.23
CA VAL A 13 -3.95 20.60 16.97
C VAL A 13 -5.06 20.87 18.00
N LEU A 14 -5.33 19.95 18.93
CA LEU A 14 -6.47 20.09 19.86
C LEU A 14 -6.14 20.75 21.21
N LEU A 15 -4.94 21.32 21.36
CA LEU A 15 -4.53 22.00 22.58
C LEU A 15 -4.35 23.48 22.32
N LEU A 16 -5.43 24.25 22.20
CA LEU A 16 -5.41 25.69 22.50
C LEU A 16 -6.85 26.20 22.71
N ALA A 17 -7.28 26.20 23.97
CA ALA A 17 -8.35 27.02 24.57
C ALA A 17 -9.49 27.52 23.65
N GLY A 18 -10.64 26.84 23.60
CA GLY A 18 -11.80 27.33 22.84
C GLY A 18 -13.06 26.46 22.82
N CYS A 19 -13.52 25.98 23.98
CA CYS A 19 -14.80 25.24 24.11
C CYS A 19 -16.03 26.19 24.15
N ALA A 20 -16.21 27.08 23.16
CA ALA A 20 -17.44 27.91 23.07
C ALA A 20 -17.76 28.48 21.68
N SER A 21 -16.88 28.35 20.68
CA SER A 21 -17.14 28.83 19.32
C SER A 21 -16.58 27.79 18.35
N GLY A 22 -17.36 27.41 17.35
CA GLY A 22 -16.96 26.39 16.38
C GLY A 22 -15.65 26.71 15.65
N PRO A 23 -15.15 25.78 14.83
CA PRO A 23 -13.96 26.02 14.02
C PRO A 23 -14.10 27.34 13.25
N ASP A 24 -13.08 28.20 13.29
CA ASP A 24 -13.06 29.38 12.44
C ASP A 24 -12.96 28.97 10.95
N GLU A 25 -13.21 29.92 10.04
CA GLU A 25 -13.20 29.65 8.60
C GLU A 25 -11.86 29.06 8.12
N ALA A 26 -10.75 29.52 8.70
CA ALA A 26 -9.41 29.03 8.39
C ALA A 26 -9.22 27.56 8.82
N THR A 27 -9.76 27.17 9.97
CA THR A 27 -9.75 25.79 10.46
C THR A 27 -10.67 24.90 9.61
N THR A 28 -11.83 25.41 9.19
CA THR A 28 -12.76 24.69 8.32
C THR A 28 -12.15 24.41 6.94
N ALA A 29 -11.53 25.42 6.32
CA ALA A 29 -10.85 25.25 5.04
C ALA A 29 -9.71 24.21 5.09
N LYS A 30 -8.95 24.18 6.20
CA LYS A 30 -7.93 23.15 6.44
C LYS A 30 -8.55 21.76 6.61
N LEU A 31 -9.67 21.64 7.31
CA LEU A 31 -10.37 20.35 7.47
C LEU A 31 -10.87 19.82 6.12
N ASP A 32 -11.41 20.68 5.26
CA ASP A 32 -11.83 20.30 3.92
C ASP A 32 -10.66 19.83 3.05
N ASP A 33 -9.53 20.54 3.11
CA ASP A 33 -8.30 20.15 2.41
C ASP A 33 -7.75 18.79 2.92
N LEU A 34 -7.71 18.59 4.24
CA LEU A 34 -7.33 17.30 4.83
C LEU A 34 -8.28 16.18 4.39
N SER A 35 -9.59 16.44 4.37
CA SER A 35 -10.60 15.47 3.92
C SER A 35 -10.39 15.05 2.47
N ASN A 36 -10.06 16.01 1.60
CA ASN A 36 -9.73 15.75 0.21
C ASN A 36 -8.45 14.92 0.08
N GLN A 37 -7.39 15.27 0.81
CA GLN A 37 -6.14 14.51 0.82
C GLN A 37 -6.33 13.07 1.32
N VAL A 38 -7.13 12.86 2.38
CA VAL A 38 -7.45 11.52 2.89
C VAL A 38 -8.25 10.71 1.87
N SER A 39 -9.18 11.36 1.17
CA SER A 39 -9.97 10.72 0.11
C SER A 39 -9.10 10.27 -1.07
N GLN A 40 -8.16 11.13 -1.50
CA GLN A 40 -7.17 10.80 -2.53
C GLN A 40 -6.26 9.64 -2.09
N LEU A 41 -5.70 9.73 -0.88
CA LEU A 41 -4.84 8.68 -0.34
C LEU A 41 -5.57 7.33 -0.22
N SER A 42 -6.86 7.34 0.13
CA SER A 42 -7.69 6.13 0.16
C SER A 42 -7.87 5.51 -1.23
N ALA A 43 -8.00 6.32 -2.28
CA ALA A 43 -8.05 5.85 -3.66
C ALA A 43 -6.71 5.26 -4.10
N ASP A 44 -5.60 5.94 -3.80
CA ASP A 44 -4.25 5.49 -4.14
C ASP A 44 -3.92 4.15 -3.45
N VAL A 45 -4.29 3.99 -2.17
CA VAL A 45 -4.10 2.73 -1.44
C VAL A 45 -4.89 1.59 -2.06
N GLN A 46 -6.13 1.84 -2.52
CA GLN A 46 -6.93 0.83 -3.20
C GLN A 46 -6.32 0.43 -4.55
N SER A 47 -5.83 1.40 -5.32
CA SER A 47 -5.13 1.17 -6.58
C SER A 47 -3.86 0.34 -6.37
N LEU A 48 -3.01 0.75 -5.42
CA LEU A 48 -1.78 0.05 -5.08
C LEU A 48 -2.03 -1.38 -4.62
N LYS A 49 -3.10 -1.62 -3.84
CA LYS A 49 -3.50 -2.97 -3.44
C LYS A 49 -3.81 -3.86 -4.66
N GLY A 50 -4.49 -3.31 -5.67
CA GLY A 50 -4.75 -4.01 -6.93
C GLY A 50 -3.47 -4.35 -7.69
N GLU A 51 -2.55 -3.39 -7.81
CA GLU A 51 -1.25 -3.60 -8.47
C GLU A 51 -0.41 -4.67 -7.77
N VAL A 52 -0.37 -4.67 -6.44
CA VAL A 52 0.35 -5.68 -5.66
C VAL A 52 -0.26 -7.07 -5.86
N GLN A 53 -1.59 -7.18 -5.89
CA GLN A 53 -2.24 -8.46 -6.18
C GLN A 53 -1.90 -8.99 -7.57
N GLU A 54 -1.86 -8.11 -8.57
CA GLU A 54 -1.50 -8.49 -9.92
C GLU A 54 -0.02 -8.88 -10.05
N SER A 55 0.87 -8.10 -9.43
CA SER A 55 2.29 -8.45 -9.36
C SER A 55 2.52 -9.82 -8.71
N ASN A 56 1.74 -10.17 -7.69
CA ASN A 56 1.84 -11.46 -7.03
C ASN A 56 1.41 -12.61 -7.96
N LYS A 57 0.31 -12.44 -8.72
CA LYS A 57 -0.09 -13.44 -9.72
C LYS A 57 0.99 -13.64 -10.78
N ASN A 58 1.57 -12.55 -11.28
CA ASN A 58 2.65 -12.60 -12.28
C ASN A 58 3.88 -13.32 -11.73
N ALA A 59 4.24 -13.08 -10.47
CA ALA A 59 5.34 -13.78 -9.80
C ALA A 59 5.07 -15.28 -9.66
N MET A 60 3.85 -15.68 -9.27
CA MET A 60 3.45 -17.09 -9.21
C MET A 60 3.51 -17.76 -10.58
N ALA A 61 2.98 -17.11 -11.63
CA ALA A 61 3.04 -17.65 -12.99
C ALA A 61 4.48 -17.82 -13.49
N ALA A 62 5.37 -16.85 -13.20
CA ALA A 62 6.79 -16.95 -13.53
C ALA A 62 7.48 -18.08 -12.76
N GLN A 63 7.14 -18.27 -11.47
CA GLN A 63 7.66 -19.36 -10.66
C GLN A 63 7.24 -20.73 -11.20
N GLU A 64 5.97 -20.89 -11.57
CA GLU A 64 5.46 -22.13 -12.15
C GLU A 64 6.15 -22.46 -13.48
N GLU A 65 6.34 -21.47 -14.36
CA GLU A 65 7.06 -21.68 -15.62
C GLU A 65 8.53 -22.05 -15.40
N ALA A 66 9.19 -21.41 -14.43
CA ALA A 66 10.56 -21.78 -14.06
C ALA A 66 10.64 -23.23 -13.54
N ALA A 67 9.67 -23.67 -12.74
CA ALA A 67 9.59 -25.05 -12.27
C ALA A 67 9.41 -26.04 -13.43
N ARG A 68 8.51 -25.74 -14.38
CA ARG A 68 8.33 -26.55 -15.59
C ARG A 68 9.59 -26.59 -16.46
N ALA A 69 10.29 -25.47 -16.60
CA ALA A 69 11.55 -25.41 -17.33
C ALA A 69 12.64 -26.28 -16.67
N ASN A 70 12.73 -26.26 -15.34
CA ASN A 70 13.66 -27.12 -14.59
C ASN A 70 13.32 -28.60 -14.77
N GLU A 71 12.05 -28.98 -14.69
CA GLU A 71 11.61 -30.36 -14.95
C GLU A 71 12.02 -30.83 -16.36
N ARG A 72 11.88 -29.97 -17.37
CA ARG A 72 12.32 -30.26 -18.75
C ARG A 72 13.84 -30.46 -18.81
N ILE A 73 14.62 -29.63 -18.11
CA ILE A 73 16.08 -29.75 -18.04
C ILE A 73 16.48 -31.07 -17.37
N ASP A 74 15.83 -31.44 -16.26
CA ASP A 74 16.12 -32.67 -15.54
C ASP A 74 15.83 -33.92 -16.38
N ASN A 75 14.69 -33.94 -17.08
CA ASN A 75 14.33 -35.02 -18.00
C ASN A 75 15.35 -35.16 -19.15
N ILE A 76 15.81 -34.03 -19.69
CA ILE A 76 16.87 -34.00 -20.71
C ILE A 76 18.16 -34.56 -20.13
N ALA A 77 18.63 -34.06 -18.99
CA ALA A 77 19.88 -34.50 -18.36
C ALA A 77 19.89 -36.02 -18.10
N GLN A 78 18.77 -36.57 -17.62
CA GLN A 78 18.59 -38.01 -17.42
C GLN A 78 18.61 -38.80 -18.74
N SER A 79 18.08 -38.25 -19.83
CA SER A 79 18.11 -38.91 -21.14
C SER A 79 19.51 -39.02 -21.75
N TYR A 80 20.43 -38.11 -21.41
CA TYR A 80 21.81 -38.06 -21.93
C TYR A 80 22.84 -38.76 -21.04
N THR A 81 22.46 -39.17 -19.82
CA THR A 81 23.33 -39.91 -18.89
C THR A 81 23.01 -41.41 -18.81
N LYS A 82 22.05 -41.89 -19.62
CA LYS A 82 21.77 -43.33 -19.80
C LYS A 82 22.53 -43.95 -20.96
#